data_AF-A0A4Y7ZTJ3-F1
#
_entry.id   AF-A0A4Y7ZTJ3-F1
#
_cell.length_a   1.000
_cell.length_b   1.000
_cell.length_c   1.000
_cell.angle_alpha   90.00
_cell.angle_beta   90.00
_cell.angle_gamma   90.00
#
_symmetry.space_group_name_H-M   'P 1'
#
loop_
_entity.id
_entity.type
_entity.pdbx_description
1 polymer ?
#
loop_
_entity_poly.entity_id
_entity_poly.type
_entity_poly.pdbx_seq_one_letter_code
_entity_poly.pdbx_strand_id
1 'polypeptide(L)'
;MMNKILISIASLWLLSGCSSHSVGPLSAGKNSYVVSKQLSSFASKKEDLLTAVFSQANEYCLNKNRYMKVESLNEYIGLIGNDSKTTLHFSCLTQRSKVHKPTPTPVVKKQIFPKKEKLTNYAF
;
A
#
# COMPACT_ATOMS: atom_id res chain seq x y z
N MET A 1 41.75 -25.38 -25.13
CA MET A 1 41.20 -25.16 -23.76
C MET A 1 40.60 -23.78 -23.56
N MET A 2 41.05 -22.73 -24.25
CA MET A 2 40.59 -21.33 -24.11
C MET A 2 39.09 -21.11 -24.37
N ASN A 3 38.49 -21.87 -25.29
CA ASN A 3 37.08 -21.69 -25.66
C ASN A 3 36.08 -22.10 -24.55
N LYS A 4 36.47 -23.00 -23.64
CA LYS A 4 35.61 -23.43 -22.52
C LYS A 4 35.55 -22.39 -21.39
N ILE A 5 36.59 -21.56 -21.26
CA ILE A 5 36.68 -20.51 -20.24
C ILE A 5 35.78 -19.32 -20.62
N LEU A 6 35.73 -18.97 -21.91
CA LEU A 6 34.88 -17.89 -22.41
C LEU A 6 33.37 -18.18 -22.22
N ILE A 7 32.95 -19.43 -22.41
CA ILE A 7 31.55 -19.85 -22.21
C ILE A 7 31.14 -19.78 -20.72
N SER A 8 32.07 -20.08 -19.82
CA SER A 8 31.84 -20.01 -18.37
C SER A 8 31.70 -18.57 -17.86
N ILE A 9 32.46 -17.63 -18.42
CA ILE A 9 32.36 -16.21 -18.06
C ILE A 9 31.07 -15.60 -18.61
N ALA A 10 30.65 -15.98 -19.82
CA ALA A 10 29.41 -15.49 -20.42
C ALA A 10 28.15 -15.90 -19.62
N SER A 11 28.14 -17.07 -18.97
CA SER A 11 26.99 -17.50 -18.16
C SER A 11 26.85 -16.71 -16.86
N LEU A 12 27.96 -16.21 -16.30
CA LEU A 12 27.97 -15.46 -15.04
C LEU A 12 27.34 -14.06 -15.18
N TRP A 13 27.38 -13.46 -16.38
CA TRP A 13 26.75 -12.16 -16.65
C TRP A 13 25.23 -12.26 -16.80
N LEU A 14 24.71 -13.41 -17.24
CA LEU A 14 23.27 -13.66 -17.39
C LEU A 14 22.54 -13.79 -16.04
N LEU A 15 23.26 -13.94 -14.92
CA LEU A 15 22.68 -13.99 -13.57
C LEU A 15 22.70 -12.64 -12.83
N SER A 16 23.18 -11.56 -13.47
CA SER A 16 23.20 -10.23 -12.84
C SER A 16 21.81 -9.56 -12.86
N GLY A 17 20.96 -9.98 -11.92
CA GLY A 17 20.12 -9.09 -11.11
C GLY A 17 18.90 -8.43 -11.75
N CYS A 18 17.76 -9.12 -11.77
CA CYS A 18 16.47 -8.44 -11.63
C CYS A 18 16.33 -7.94 -10.17
N SER A 19 16.95 -6.80 -9.86
CA SER A 19 16.58 -6.02 -8.67
C SER A 19 15.22 -5.38 -8.93
N SER A 20 14.13 -6.05 -8.55
CA SER A 20 12.78 -5.49 -8.54
C SER A 20 12.66 -4.43 -7.44
N HIS A 21 13.36 -3.31 -7.59
CA HIS A 21 13.20 -2.14 -6.74
C HIS A 21 12.15 -1.22 -7.36
N SER A 22 10.88 -1.47 -7.06
CA SER A 22 9.86 -0.44 -7.13
C SER A 22 8.73 -0.77 -6.18
N VAL A 23 8.88 -0.35 -4.92
CA VAL A 23 7.76 -0.26 -3.97
C VAL A 23 7.00 1.05 -4.26
N GLY A 24 6.58 1.20 -5.51
CA GLY A 24 5.81 2.32 -6.03
C GLY A 24 4.30 2.03 -6.00
N PRO A 25 3.47 3.02 -6.35
CA PRO A 25 2.04 2.79 -6.52
C PRO A 25 1.75 1.69 -7.55
N LEU A 26 0.90 0.75 -7.17
CA LEU A 26 0.47 -0.39 -7.98
C LEU A 26 -0.77 -0.02 -8.79
N SER A 27 -0.86 -0.49 -10.04
CA SER A 27 -2.04 -0.28 -10.87
C SER A 27 -3.22 -1.12 -10.36
N ALA A 28 -4.37 -0.49 -10.12
CA ALA A 28 -5.60 -1.13 -9.63
C ALA A 28 -6.78 -1.00 -10.61
N GLY A 29 -6.55 -0.43 -11.80
CA GLY A 29 -7.58 -0.27 -12.82
C GLY A 29 -7.20 0.78 -13.85
N LYS A 30 -8.16 1.17 -14.69
CA LYS A 30 -7.94 2.19 -15.73
C LYS A 30 -7.72 3.56 -15.09
N ASN A 31 -6.46 4.01 -15.10
CA ASN A 31 -5.99 5.24 -14.44
C ASN A 31 -6.10 5.24 -12.91
N SER A 32 -6.31 4.08 -12.29
CA SER A 32 -6.47 3.90 -10.84
C SER A 32 -5.28 3.14 -10.28
N TYR A 33 -4.83 3.55 -9.10
CA TYR A 33 -3.60 3.12 -8.47
C TYR A 33 -3.80 2.99 -6.96
N VAL A 34 -3.00 2.13 -6.35
CA VAL A 34 -2.99 1.87 -4.91
C VAL A 34 -1.58 2.01 -4.40
N VAL A 35 -1.44 2.74 -3.30
CA VAL A 35 -0.18 2.81 -2.55
C VAL A 35 -0.48 2.48 -1.09
N SER A 36 0.34 1.62 -0.52
CA SER A 36 0.24 1.28 0.90
C SER A 36 1.60 1.45 1.56
N LYS A 37 1.64 2.16 2.68
CA LYS A 37 2.80 2.19 3.56
C LYS A 37 2.44 1.59 4.91
N GLN A 38 3.43 0.94 5.51
CA GLN A 38 3.36 0.38 6.85
C GLN A 38 4.48 1.02 7.65
N LEU A 39 4.13 1.57 8.81
CA LEU A 39 5.11 2.01 9.81
C LEU A 39 5.13 0.99 10.94
N SER A 40 6.34 0.57 11.29
CA SER A 40 6.55 -0.33 12.41
C SER A 40 6.25 0.40 13.72
N SER A 41 5.69 -0.31 14.70
CA SER A 41 5.31 0.19 16.04
C SER A 41 6.38 1.01 16.79
N PHE A 42 7.63 0.98 16.33
CA PHE A 42 8.77 1.65 16.97
C PHE A 42 9.22 2.96 16.29
N ALA A 43 8.69 3.31 15.12
CA ALA A 43 9.12 4.48 14.38
C ALA A 43 7.91 5.33 13.94
N SER A 44 7.91 6.59 14.36
CA SER A 44 7.14 7.73 13.83
C SER A 44 5.63 7.84 14.04
N LYS A 45 5.17 9.08 13.95
CA LYS A 45 3.81 9.56 14.20
C LYS A 45 2.88 9.21 13.03
N LYS A 46 1.59 9.00 13.31
CA LYS A 46 0.57 8.61 12.31
C LYS A 46 0.50 9.62 11.14
N GLU A 47 0.68 10.90 11.44
CA GLU A 47 0.62 12.00 10.46
C GLU A 47 1.71 11.87 9.38
N ASP A 48 2.86 11.32 9.75
CA ASP A 48 3.99 11.10 8.83
C ASP A 48 3.65 10.00 7.81
N LEU A 49 2.97 8.93 8.26
CA LEU A 49 2.52 7.82 7.41
C LEU A 49 1.53 8.32 6.35
N LEU A 50 0.54 9.11 6.76
CA LEU A 50 -0.47 9.67 5.88
C LEU A 50 0.18 10.60 4.83
N THR A 51 1.02 11.52 5.28
CA THR A 51 1.72 12.49 4.43
C THR A 51 2.62 11.79 3.42
N ALA A 52 3.36 10.76 3.85
CA ALA A 52 4.23 9.98 2.98
C ALA A 52 3.47 9.24 1.87
N VAL A 53 2.27 8.74 2.17
CA VAL A 53 1.41 8.06 1.19
C VAL A 53 0.83 9.05 0.19
N PHE A 54 0.33 10.20 0.64
CA PHE A 54 -0.18 11.25 -0.25
C PHE A 54 0.91 11.87 -1.12
N SER A 55 2.09 12.15 -0.57
CA SER A 55 3.22 12.70 -1.33
C SER A 55 3.61 11.76 -2.45
N GLN A 56 3.76 10.46 -2.15
CA GLN A 56 4.13 9.46 -3.15
C GLN A 56 3.07 9.31 -4.26
N ALA A 57 1.78 9.31 -3.91
CA ALA A 57 0.70 9.25 -4.89
C ALA A 57 0.65 10.51 -5.79
N ASN A 58 0.87 11.68 -5.20
CA ASN A 58 0.89 12.95 -5.92
C ASN A 58 2.07 13.02 -6.88
N GLU A 59 3.29 12.70 -6.42
CA GLU A 59 4.50 12.61 -7.26
C GLU A 59 4.30 11.63 -8.42
N TYR A 60 3.66 10.49 -8.17
CA TYR A 60 3.39 9.51 -9.22
C TYR A 60 2.47 10.07 -10.33
N CYS A 61 1.42 10.81 -9.97
CA CYS A 61 0.57 11.46 -10.97
C CYS A 61 1.27 12.63 -11.66
N LEU A 62 2.07 13.42 -10.93
CA LEU A 62 2.85 14.53 -11.49
C LEU A 62 3.88 14.05 -12.51
N ASN A 63 4.57 12.93 -12.24
CA ASN A 63 5.50 12.29 -13.19
C ASN A 63 4.80 11.83 -14.48
N LYS A 64 3.47 11.66 -14.46
CA LYS A 64 2.65 11.34 -15.64
C LYS A 64 1.99 12.58 -16.25
N ASN A 65 2.34 13.79 -15.80
CA ASN A 65 1.68 15.06 -16.18
C ASN A 65 0.16 15.04 -15.93
N ARG A 66 -0.25 14.46 -14.81
CA ARG A 66 -1.66 14.30 -14.43
C ARG A 66 -1.90 14.74 -12.99
N TYR A 67 -3.15 14.97 -12.66
CA TYR A 67 -3.60 15.36 -11.33
C TYR A 67 -4.06 14.16 -10.53
N MET A 68 -3.67 14.10 -9.27
CA MET A 68 -4.14 13.09 -8.33
C MET A 68 -5.58 13.36 -7.92
N LYS A 69 -6.43 12.34 -7.99
CA LYS A 69 -7.75 12.29 -7.37
C LYS A 69 -7.78 11.16 -6.34
N VAL A 70 -8.16 11.48 -5.12
CA VAL A 70 -8.34 10.48 -4.06
C VAL A 70 -9.68 9.77 -4.27
N GLU A 71 -9.67 8.44 -4.26
CA GLU A 71 -10.88 7.63 -4.36
C GLU A 71 -11.28 7.02 -3.03
N SER A 72 -10.33 6.42 -2.32
CA SER A 72 -10.54 5.92 -0.96
C SER A 72 -9.26 5.97 -0.15
N LEU A 73 -9.39 6.15 1.15
CA LEU A 73 -8.31 6.10 2.12
C LEU A 73 -8.71 5.11 3.21
N ASN A 74 -7.88 4.10 3.43
CA ASN A 74 -8.06 3.13 4.49
C ASN A 74 -6.87 3.20 5.46
N GLU A 75 -7.14 3.63 6.68
CA GLU A 75 -6.16 3.71 7.76
C GLU A 75 -6.43 2.59 8.76
N TYR A 76 -5.44 1.73 8.97
CA TYR A 76 -5.45 0.74 10.03
C TYR A 76 -4.44 1.16 11.10
N ILE A 77 -4.95 1.40 12.30
CA ILE A 77 -4.14 1.72 13.47
C ILE A 77 -4.08 0.46 14.33
N GLY A 78 -2.91 -0.18 14.34
CA GLY A 78 -2.63 -1.26 15.28
C GLY A 78 -2.60 -0.75 16.72
N LEU A 79 -3.11 -1.54 17.66
CA LEU A 79 -2.89 -1.31 19.09
C LEU A 79 -1.45 -1.69 19.47
N ILE A 80 -0.95 -1.20 20.61
CA ILE A 80 0.42 -1.31 21.13
C ILE A 80 1.10 -2.63 20.70
N GLY A 81 2.18 -2.54 19.91
CA GLY A 81 2.95 -3.68 19.40
C GLY A 81 2.54 -4.18 18.01
N ASN A 82 1.47 -3.63 17.43
CA ASN A 82 1.07 -3.91 16.06
C ASN A 82 1.43 -2.73 15.13
N ASP A 83 1.59 -3.02 13.85
CA ASP A 83 2.02 -2.02 12.87
C ASP A 83 0.84 -1.19 12.37
N SER A 84 1.10 0.08 12.09
CA SER A 84 0.13 0.97 11.46
C SER A 84 0.26 0.87 9.94
N LYS A 85 -0.87 0.77 9.24
CA LYS A 85 -0.90 0.64 7.78
C LYS A 85 -1.88 1.62 7.19
N THR A 86 -1.42 2.41 6.23
CA THR A 86 -2.27 3.32 5.46
C THR A 86 -2.24 2.90 4.01
N THR A 87 -3.43 2.65 3.44
CA THR A 87 -3.63 2.30 2.05
C THR A 87 -4.48 3.37 1.38
N LEU A 88 -3.96 3.96 0.31
CA LEU A 88 -4.62 5.01 -0.47
C LEU A 88 -4.91 4.47 -1.87
N HIS A 89 -6.18 4.52 -2.26
CA HIS A 89 -6.63 4.33 -3.64
C HIS A 89 -6.82 5.69 -4.28
N PHE A 90 -6.17 5.90 -5.43
CA PHE A 90 -6.18 7.17 -6.12
C PHE A 90 -6.16 6.96 -7.63
N SER A 91 -6.62 7.96 -8.36
CA SER A 91 -6.60 7.97 -9.83
C SER A 91 -5.83 9.17 -10.36
N CYS A 92 -5.12 8.99 -11.48
CA CYS A 92 -4.42 10.09 -12.15
C CYS A 92 -5.23 10.59 -13.36
N LEU A 93 -5.78 11.80 -13.25
CA LEU A 93 -6.66 12.42 -14.23
C LEU A 93 -5.94 13.49 -15.06
N THR A 94 -6.27 13.60 -16.34
CA THR A 94 -5.69 14.61 -17.26
C THR A 94 -6.15 16.03 -16.95
N GLN A 95 -7.33 16.19 -16.33
CA GLN A 95 -7.85 17.48 -15.87
C GLN A 95 -7.94 17.50 -14.34
N ARG A 96 -7.77 18.70 -13.76
CA ARG A 96 -8.11 18.99 -12.36
C ARG A 96 -9.61 18.82 -12.19
N SER A 97 -10.06 17.61 -11.86
CA SER A 97 -11.47 17.38 -11.56
C SER A 97 -11.82 18.14 -10.29
N LYS A 98 -12.87 18.97 -10.33
CA LYS A 98 -13.33 19.74 -9.18
C LYS A 98 -13.59 18.79 -8.00
N VAL A 99 -13.01 19.14 -6.87
CA VAL A 99 -13.17 18.59 -5.51
C VAL A 99 -14.34 17.60 -5.41
N HIS A 100 -14.03 16.31 -5.21
CA HIS A 100 -15.06 15.36 -4.81
C HIS A 100 -15.64 15.81 -3.47
N LYS A 101 -16.96 16.05 -3.45
CA LYS A 101 -17.73 16.02 -2.21
C LYS A 101 -17.42 14.69 -1.52
N PRO A 102 -17.20 14.67 -0.19
CA PRO A 102 -16.91 13.44 0.52
C PRO A 102 -18.01 12.42 0.19
N THR A 103 -17.61 11.33 -0.47
CA THR A 103 -18.44 10.13 -0.58
C THR A 103 -18.81 9.73 0.85
N PRO A 104 -20.09 9.46 1.15
CA PRO A 104 -20.50 9.06 2.49
C PRO A 104 -19.60 7.91 2.95
N THR A 105 -18.98 8.12 4.11
CA THR A 105 -18.12 7.16 4.80
C THR A 105 -18.68 5.75 4.64
N PRO A 106 -17.86 4.74 4.27
CA PRO A 106 -18.32 3.37 4.36
C PRO A 106 -18.74 3.15 5.81
N VAL A 107 -20.02 2.82 6.00
CA VAL A 107 -20.58 2.51 7.31
C VAL A 107 -19.74 1.39 7.87
N VAL A 108 -18.87 1.72 8.84
CA VAL A 108 -18.18 0.74 9.67
C VAL A 108 -19.29 0.00 10.40
N LYS A 109 -19.73 -1.13 9.84
CA LYS A 109 -20.55 -2.08 10.60
C LYS A 109 -19.69 -2.47 11.79
N LYS A 110 -20.02 -1.92 12.95
CA LYS A 110 -19.50 -2.33 14.25
C LYS A 110 -19.71 -3.84 14.30
N GLN A 111 -18.65 -4.63 14.15
CA GLN A 111 -18.73 -6.06 14.41
C GLN A 111 -19.10 -6.21 15.88
N ILE A 112 -20.37 -6.51 16.11
CA ILE A 112 -20.87 -6.91 17.41
C ILE A 112 -20.29 -8.30 17.64
N PHE A 113 -19.21 -8.37 18.40
CA PHE A 113 -18.73 -9.64 18.93
C PHE A 113 -19.84 -10.23 19.80
N PRO A 114 -20.27 -11.49 19.57
CA PRO A 114 -21.21 -12.14 20.47
C PRO A 114 -20.58 -12.21 21.87
N LYS A 115 -21.35 -11.75 22.85
CA LYS A 115 -21.03 -11.82 24.28
C LYS A 115 -20.71 -13.28 24.62
N LYS A 116 -19.53 -13.55 25.18
CA LYS A 116 -19.14 -14.89 25.64
C LYS A 116 -20.22 -15.44 26.56
N GLU A 117 -20.98 -16.40 26.06
CA GLU A 117 -21.85 -17.24 26.88
C GLU A 117 -20.95 -18.18 27.68
N LYS A 118 -21.16 -18.21 29.00
CA LYS A 118 -20.42 -19.08 29.92
C LYS A 118 -20.61 -20.54 29.49
N LEU A 119 -19.55 -21.16 28.99
CA LEU A 119 -19.40 -22.61 28.97
C LEU A 119 -19.22 -23.08 30.42
N THR A 120 -20.33 -23.37 31.09
CA THR A 120 -20.35 -24.22 32.28
C THR A 120 -21.24 -25.39 31.98
N ASN A 121 -20.62 -26.57 31.83
CA ASN A 121 -21.09 -27.90 32.24
C ASN A 121 -20.62 -28.97 31.25
N TYR A 122 -19.37 -29.39 31.42
CA TYR A 122 -19.00 -30.80 31.24
C TYR A 122 -18.28 -31.21 32.52
N ALA A 123 -19.04 -31.83 33.44
CA ALA A 123 -18.50 -32.66 34.49
C ALA A 123 -18.77 -34.11 34.07
N PHE A 124 -17.71 -34.92 34.07
CA PHE A 124 -17.77 -36.37 34.04
C PHE A 124 -18.26 -36.90 35.38
#